data_AF-A0AAV2L699-F1
#
_entry.id   AF-A0AAV2L699-F1
#
_cell.length_a   1.000
_cell.length_b   1.000
_cell.length_c   1.000
_cell.angle_alpha   90.00
_cell.angle_beta   90.00
_cell.angle_gamma   90.00
#
_symmetry.space_group_name_H-M   'P 1'
#
loop_
_entity.id
_entity.type
_entity.pdbx_description
1 polymer ?
#
loop_
_entity_poly.entity_id
_entity_poly.type
_entity_poly.pdbx_seq_one_letter_code
_entity_poly.pdbx_strand_id
1 'polypeptide(L)'
;MSKCFSGVLCAVCPGTQNKLSTLSDLEQQYRTLKKVYENCEVVMGNLEITSIDRNRNLSFLKSIREVTGYVLVALNQFDYLPLENLRIIRGTKLYEGRYSLAIFLNYRRDGYYGLRQLGLRNLTGETYQRMMPPAKVGMLTDIPDRT
;
A
#
# COMPACT_ATOMS: atom_id res chain seq x y z
N MET A 1 5.90 -24.01 -1.05
CA MET A 1 6.71 -22.99 -1.75
C MET A 1 6.57 -23.21 -3.23
N SER A 2 6.35 -22.16 -4.02
CA SER A 2 6.10 -22.26 -5.47
C SER A 2 7.26 -21.67 -6.25
N LYS A 3 7.51 -22.12 -7.48
CA LYS A 3 8.52 -21.49 -8.35
C LYS A 3 8.03 -20.11 -8.80
N CYS A 4 8.84 -19.08 -8.59
CA CYS A 4 8.66 -17.77 -9.21
C CYS A 4 8.97 -17.79 -10.71
N PHE A 5 8.62 -16.71 -11.41
CA PHE A 5 8.99 -16.45 -12.80
C PHE A 5 10.51 -16.54 -13.08
N SER A 6 11.36 -16.33 -12.06
CA SER A 6 12.82 -16.50 -12.17
C SER A 6 13.31 -17.95 -12.02
N GLY A 7 12.41 -18.95 -11.91
CA GLY A 7 12.78 -20.35 -11.65
C GLY A 7 13.24 -20.64 -10.22
N VAL A 8 13.29 -19.62 -9.36
CA VAL A 8 13.67 -19.69 -7.95
C VAL A 8 12.46 -20.06 -7.08
N LEU A 9 12.68 -20.82 -6.01
CA LEU A 9 11.65 -21.09 -4.99
C LEU A 9 11.30 -19.78 -4.26
N CYS A 10 10.02 -19.43 -4.28
CA CYS A 10 9.52 -18.25 -3.62
C CYS A 10 8.41 -18.59 -2.63
N ALA A 11 8.31 -17.76 -1.60
CA ALA A 11 7.15 -17.71 -0.74
C ALA A 11 6.04 -16.91 -1.43
N VAL A 12 4.94 -17.59 -1.71
CA VAL A 12 3.77 -17.01 -2.39
C VAL A 12 2.64 -16.87 -1.39
N CYS A 13 1.96 -15.73 -1.41
CA CYS A 13 0.85 -15.43 -0.51
C CYS A 13 -0.35 -14.93 -1.29
N PRO A 14 -1.57 -15.14 -0.78
CA PRO A 14 -2.76 -14.59 -1.40
C PRO A 14 -2.81 -13.06 -1.27
N GLY A 15 -3.35 -12.40 -2.29
CA GLY A 15 -3.76 -11.00 -2.22
C GLY A 15 -5.15 -10.83 -1.58
N THR A 16 -5.60 -9.59 -1.46
CA THR A 16 -6.90 -9.20 -0.90
C THR A 16 -7.76 -8.45 -1.94
N GLN A 17 -9.05 -8.24 -1.63
CA GLN A 17 -10.01 -7.49 -2.49
C GLN A 17 -10.96 -6.63 -1.65
N ASN A 18 -10.45 -6.07 -0.55
CA ASN A 18 -11.21 -5.32 0.44
C ASN A 18 -11.29 -3.82 0.08
N LYS A 19 -10.43 -3.32 -0.82
CA LYS A 19 -10.33 -1.88 -1.15
C LYS A 19 -10.20 -1.02 0.12
N LEU A 20 -11.24 -0.25 0.44
CA LEU A 20 -11.32 0.64 1.60
C LEU A 20 -12.27 0.13 2.68
N SER A 21 -12.77 -1.11 2.60
CA SER A 21 -13.58 -1.69 3.66
C SER A 21 -12.73 -1.86 4.91
N THR A 22 -12.98 -1.02 5.91
CA THR A 22 -12.35 -1.12 7.23
C THR A 22 -12.98 -2.24 8.02
N LEU A 23 -12.18 -3.17 8.54
CA LEU A 23 -12.64 -4.06 9.61
C LEU A 23 -12.91 -3.21 10.86
N SER A 24 -13.91 -3.61 11.66
CA SER A 24 -14.21 -2.95 12.94
C SER A 24 -13.07 -3.07 13.96
N ASP A 25 -12.18 -4.06 13.78
CA ASP A 25 -11.03 -4.31 14.64
C ASP A 25 -9.69 -4.11 13.89
N LEU A 26 -9.03 -2.98 14.18
CA LEU A 26 -7.76 -2.58 13.59
C LEU A 26 -6.57 -3.47 14.04
N GLU A 27 -6.61 -4.02 15.26
CA GLU A 27 -5.58 -4.94 15.74
C GLU A 27 -5.62 -6.25 14.95
N GLN A 28 -6.82 -6.80 14.76
CA GLN A 28 -7.01 -8.02 14.00
C GLN A 28 -6.62 -7.83 12.53
N GLN A 29 -6.91 -6.66 11.96
CA GLN A 29 -6.48 -6.30 10.61
C GLN A 29 -4.95 -6.33 10.48
N TYR A 30 -4.23 -5.66 11.38
CA TYR A 30 -2.77 -5.66 11.38
C TYR A 30 -2.18 -7.07 11.59
N ARG A 31 -2.71 -7.84 12.55
CA ARG A 31 -2.27 -9.22 12.81
C ARG A 31 -2.45 -10.11 11.59
N THR A 32 -3.57 -9.97 10.89
CA THR A 32 -3.84 -10.71 9.66
C THR A 32 -2.88 -10.31 8.56
N LEU A 33 -2.68 -9.00 8.34
CA LEU A 33 -1.72 -8.47 7.36
C LEU A 33 -0.31 -9.05 7.60
N LYS A 34 0.16 -8.98 8.85
CA LYS A 34 1.47 -9.52 9.24
C LYS A 34 1.53 -11.02 8.99
N LYS A 35 0.56 -11.80 9.50
CA LYS A 35 0.55 -13.25 9.36
C LYS A 35 0.57 -13.71 7.89
N VAL A 36 -0.15 -13.01 7.02
CA VAL A 36 -0.24 -13.37 5.60
C VAL A 36 1.04 -13.00 4.83
N TYR A 37 1.66 -11.87 5.14
CA TYR A 37 2.77 -11.34 4.35
C TYR A 37 4.16 -11.50 4.98
N GLU A 38 4.26 -12.07 6.18
CA GLU A 38 5.54 -12.41 6.79
C GLU A 38 6.29 -13.45 5.93
N ASN A 39 7.52 -13.09 5.54
CA ASN A 39 8.37 -13.84 4.61
C ASN A 39 7.78 -14.02 3.20
N CYS A 40 6.79 -13.21 2.81
CA CYS A 40 6.20 -13.28 1.48
C CYS A 40 7.10 -12.65 0.42
N GLU A 41 7.30 -13.31 -0.72
CA GLU A 41 8.02 -12.73 -1.86
C GLU A 41 7.09 -12.33 -3.01
N VAL A 42 6.00 -13.10 -3.24
CA VAL A 42 5.05 -12.85 -4.32
C VAL A 42 3.61 -12.82 -3.80
N VAL A 43 2.93 -11.71 -4.03
CA VAL A 43 1.49 -11.56 -3.73
C VAL A 43 0.67 -11.92 -4.95
N MET A 44 -0.10 -13.00 -4.86
CA MET A 44 -1.04 -13.46 -5.88
C MET A 44 -2.38 -12.74 -5.71
N GLY A 45 -2.48 -11.57 -6.33
CA GLY A 45 -3.64 -10.68 -6.25
C GLY A 45 -3.18 -9.28 -5.86
N ASN A 46 -4.04 -8.56 -5.14
CA ASN A 46 -3.75 -7.20 -4.73
C ASN A 46 -3.07 -7.17 -3.37
N LEU A 47 -2.11 -6.25 -3.20
CA LEU A 47 -1.55 -5.92 -1.89
C LEU A 47 -2.27 -4.67 -1.38
N GLU A 48 -3.10 -4.82 -0.36
CA GLU A 48 -3.84 -3.71 0.24
C GLU A 48 -3.35 -3.47 1.66
N ILE A 49 -2.69 -2.32 1.86
CA ILE A 49 -2.19 -1.86 3.15
C ILE A 49 -3.08 -0.70 3.56
N THR A 50 -4.06 -1.00 4.38
CA THR A 50 -5.04 -0.01 4.83
C THR A 50 -5.16 0.03 6.35
N SER A 51 -5.57 1.18 6.88
CA SER A 51 -5.92 1.40 8.29
C SER A 51 -4.84 0.95 9.29
N ILE A 52 -3.57 1.14 8.93
CA ILE A 52 -2.45 0.79 9.80
C ILE A 52 -2.07 1.97 10.69
N ASP A 53 -2.08 1.74 12.00
CA ASP A 53 -1.66 2.71 13.01
C ASP A 53 -0.17 3.06 12.92
N ARG A 54 0.18 4.23 13.45
CA ARG A 54 1.54 4.80 13.41
C ARG A 54 2.63 3.90 14.01
N ASN A 55 2.33 3.14 15.07
CA ASN A 55 3.32 2.41 15.87
C ASN A 55 3.52 0.96 15.39
N ARG A 56 2.98 0.59 14.23
CA ARG A 56 3.06 -0.77 13.71
C ARG A 56 4.36 -1.01 12.98
N ASN A 57 4.93 -2.19 13.18
CA ASN A 57 6.12 -2.61 12.45
C ASN A 57 5.72 -3.29 11.13
N LEU A 58 6.01 -2.63 10.01
CA LEU A 58 5.75 -3.14 8.67
C LEU A 58 6.96 -3.81 8.01
N SER A 59 8.05 -4.07 8.73
CA SER A 59 9.29 -4.63 8.17
C SER A 59 9.11 -5.99 7.48
N PHE A 60 8.04 -6.71 7.80
CA PHE A 60 7.69 -7.98 7.15
C PHE A 60 7.35 -7.80 5.66
N LEU A 61 6.96 -6.60 5.23
CA LEU A 61 6.68 -6.30 3.82
C LEU A 61 7.95 -6.22 2.96
N LYS A 62 9.13 -6.06 3.58
CA LYS A 62 10.40 -5.90 2.87
C LYS A 62 10.74 -7.08 1.97
N SER A 63 10.26 -8.28 2.27
CA SER A 63 10.54 -9.47 1.43
C SER A 63 9.76 -9.47 0.12
N ILE A 64 8.70 -8.67 0.00
CA ILE A 64 7.84 -8.66 -1.18
C ILE A 64 8.60 -8.08 -2.36
N ARG A 65 8.63 -8.85 -3.45
CA ARG A 65 9.30 -8.51 -4.71
C ARG A 65 8.33 -8.29 -5.86
N GLU A 66 7.16 -8.93 -5.79
CA GLU A 66 6.19 -8.92 -6.87
C GLU A 66 4.75 -8.90 -6.33
N VAL A 67 3.91 -8.10 -6.99
CA VAL A 67 2.46 -8.09 -6.80
C VAL A 67 1.81 -8.28 -8.16
N THR A 68 0.94 -9.29 -8.30
CA THR A 68 0.32 -9.58 -9.61
C THR A 68 -0.88 -8.69 -9.93
N GLY A 69 -1.60 -8.19 -8.92
CA GLY A 69 -2.70 -7.24 -9.04
C GLY A 69 -2.26 -5.78 -8.93
N TYR A 70 -3.00 -5.00 -8.15
CA TYR A 70 -2.62 -3.62 -7.77
C TYR A 70 -2.04 -3.56 -6.36
N VAL A 71 -1.39 -2.43 -6.06
CA VAL A 71 -0.98 -2.05 -4.70
C VAL A 71 -1.80 -0.84 -4.24
N LEU A 72 -2.47 -0.97 -3.10
CA LEU A 72 -3.25 0.09 -2.46
C LEU A 72 -2.65 0.42 -1.09
N VAL A 73 -2.33 1.68 -0.88
CA VAL A 73 -1.85 2.21 0.40
C VAL A 73 -2.74 3.38 0.80
N ALA A 74 -3.67 3.15 1.71
CA ALA A 74 -4.64 4.19 2.09
C ALA A 74 -5.07 4.14 3.55
N LEU A 75 -5.50 5.29 4.10
CA LEU A 75 -6.01 5.39 5.48
C LEU A 75 -4.98 5.04 6.56
N ASN A 76 -3.68 5.11 6.24
CA ASN A 76 -2.61 4.75 7.17
C ASN A 76 -2.03 5.95 7.92
N GLN A 77 -1.40 5.68 9.06
CA GLN A 77 -0.77 6.69 9.92
C GLN A 77 0.74 6.48 10.12
N PHE A 78 1.32 5.41 9.57
CA PHE A 78 2.77 5.18 9.58
C PHE A 78 3.48 6.16 8.62
N ASP A 79 4.77 6.42 8.88
CA ASP A 79 5.56 7.43 8.17
C ASP A 79 6.39 6.89 7.00
N TYR A 80 6.71 5.59 7.01
CA TYR A 80 7.51 4.93 6.00
C TYR A 80 6.86 3.64 5.49
N LEU A 81 6.77 3.48 4.17
CA LEU A 81 6.32 2.26 3.51
C LEU A 81 7.52 1.36 3.12
N PRO A 82 7.78 0.24 3.80
CA PRO A 82 8.98 -0.58 3.60
C PRO A 82 8.81 -1.63 2.49
N LEU A 83 8.72 -1.18 1.23
CA LEU A 83 8.63 -2.02 0.04
C LEU A 83 9.91 -1.94 -0.82
N GLU A 84 11.10 -1.90 -0.20
CA GLU A 84 12.37 -1.64 -0.91
C GLU A 84 12.72 -2.70 -1.94
N ASN A 85 12.26 -3.93 -1.76
CA ASN A 85 12.52 -5.02 -2.69
C ASN A 85 11.42 -5.22 -3.72
N LEU A 86 10.33 -4.45 -3.68
CA LEU A 86 9.27 -4.54 -4.67
C LEU A 86 9.83 -4.08 -6.02
N ARG A 87 9.81 -4.98 -7.00
CA ARG A 87 10.36 -4.76 -8.34
C ARG A 87 9.29 -4.52 -9.39
N ILE A 88 8.15 -5.20 -9.26
CA ILE A 88 7.12 -5.19 -10.29
C ILE A 88 5.72 -5.25 -9.68
N ILE A 89 4.83 -4.45 -10.26
CA ILE A 89 3.38 -4.54 -10.06
C ILE A 89 2.79 -4.85 -11.43
N ARG A 90 2.26 -6.06 -11.62
CA ARG A 90 1.84 -6.51 -12.95
C ARG A 90 0.54 -5.87 -13.42
N GLY A 91 -0.33 -5.43 -12.50
CA GLY A 91 -1.57 -4.76 -12.87
C GLY A 91 -2.59 -5.67 -13.56
N THR A 92 -2.57 -6.99 -13.30
CA THR A 92 -3.63 -7.90 -13.82
C THR A 92 -5.03 -7.52 -13.34
N LYS A 93 -5.08 -6.80 -12.22
CA LYS A 93 -6.22 -6.01 -11.74
C LYS A 93 -5.73 -4.60 -11.43
N LEU A 94 -6.59 -3.62 -11.67
CA LEU A 94 -6.31 -2.20 -11.40
C LEU A 94 -7.29 -1.66 -10.36
N TYR A 95 -6.78 -0.84 -9.44
CA TYR A 95 -7.63 -0.10 -8.52
C TYR A 95 -8.49 0.90 -9.30
N GLU A 96 -9.80 0.87 -9.08
CA GLU A 96 -10.80 1.65 -9.84
C GLU A 96 -10.66 1.50 -11.37
N GLY A 97 -10.16 0.34 -11.83
CA GLY A 97 -9.95 0.05 -13.25
C GLY A 97 -8.86 0.87 -13.93
N ARG A 98 -8.06 1.64 -13.17
CA ARG A 98 -7.11 2.61 -13.73
C ARG A 98 -5.70 2.54 -13.18
N TYR A 99 -5.53 2.19 -11.91
CA TYR A 99 -4.25 2.37 -11.22
C TYR A 99 -3.65 1.03 -10.77
N SER A 100 -2.41 0.75 -11.16
CA SER A 100 -1.63 -0.37 -10.60
C SER A 100 -1.04 -0.02 -9.24
N LEU A 101 -0.82 1.26 -8.95
CA LEU A 101 -0.41 1.78 -7.64
C LEU A 101 -1.27 2.97 -7.23
N ALA A 102 -1.93 2.89 -6.08
CA ALA A 102 -2.75 3.95 -5.53
C ALA A 102 -2.33 4.27 -4.08
N ILE A 103 -1.96 5.53 -3.83
CA ILE A 103 -1.50 6.01 -2.52
C ILE A 103 -2.24 7.30 -2.17
N PHE A 104 -3.13 7.24 -1.18
CA PHE A 104 -3.96 8.39 -0.79
C PHE A 104 -4.46 8.29 0.65
N LEU A 105 -4.88 9.41 1.26
CA LEU A 105 -5.44 9.45 2.62
C LEU A 105 -4.55 8.81 3.71
N ASN A 106 -3.22 8.87 3.56
CA ASN A 106 -2.28 8.36 4.57
C ASN A 106 -1.83 9.46 5.54
N TYR A 107 -2.78 10.06 6.26
CA TYR A 107 -2.55 11.13 7.23
C TYR A 107 -3.59 11.13 8.34
N ARG A 108 -3.25 11.68 9.52
CA ARG A 108 -4.24 12.05 10.55
C ARG A 108 -4.75 13.47 10.33
N ARG A 109 -5.98 13.75 10.81
CA ARG A 109 -6.60 15.10 10.77
C ARG A 109 -5.75 16.19 11.45
N ASP A 110 -4.92 15.83 12.43
CA ASP A 110 -4.04 16.76 13.13
C ASP A 110 -2.69 17.00 12.41
N GLY A 111 -2.41 16.29 11.31
CA GLY A 111 -1.26 16.53 10.43
C GLY A 111 0.11 16.11 10.97
N TYR A 112 0.23 15.67 12.22
CA TYR A 112 1.51 15.28 12.81
C TYR A 112 2.04 13.96 12.25
N TYR A 113 1.14 13.02 11.96
CA TYR A 113 1.45 11.65 11.55
C TYR A 113 0.83 11.32 10.19
N GLY A 114 1.54 10.50 9.42
CA GLY A 114 1.17 10.13 8.06
C GLY A 114 2.38 9.76 7.23
N LEU A 115 2.12 9.19 6.06
CA LEU A 115 3.13 8.67 5.15
C LEU A 115 3.97 9.81 4.58
N ARG A 116 5.29 9.76 4.83
CA ARG A 116 6.27 10.78 4.40
C ARG A 116 7.21 10.25 3.33
N GLN A 117 7.49 8.95 3.36
CA GLN A 117 8.50 8.34 2.50
C GLN A 117 8.01 7.00 1.94
N LEU A 118 8.25 6.79 0.65
CA LEU A 118 7.96 5.55 -0.05
C LEU A 118 9.26 4.78 -0.25
N GLY A 119 9.34 3.57 0.30
CA GLY A 119 10.45 2.66 0.07
C GLY A 119 10.41 1.99 -1.30
N LEU A 120 9.89 2.59 -2.38
CA LEU A 120 9.73 1.92 -3.68
C LEU A 120 10.99 2.01 -4.56
N ARG A 121 12.16 1.73 -3.98
CA ARG A 121 13.47 2.02 -4.61
C ARG A 121 13.80 1.15 -5.82
N ASN A 122 13.31 -0.09 -5.84
CA ASN A 122 13.61 -1.07 -6.88
C ASN A 122 12.44 -1.28 -7.86
N LEU A 123 11.35 -0.51 -7.73
CA LEU A 123 10.17 -0.66 -8.57
C LEU A 123 10.49 -0.12 -9.97
N THR A 124 10.44 -0.99 -10.97
CA THR A 124 10.71 -0.64 -12.36
C THR A 124 9.44 -0.83 -13.21
N GLY A 125 9.10 0.18 -14.03
CA GLY A 125 7.95 0.16 -14.95
C GLY A 125 7.15 1.48 -14.97
N GLU A 126 6.38 1.68 -16.06
CA GLU A 126 5.41 2.78 -16.19
C GLU A 126 4.26 2.56 -15.21
N THR A 127 4.42 3.08 -14.00
CA THR A 127 3.35 3.11 -13.01
C THR A 127 2.53 4.38 -13.23
N TYR A 128 1.25 4.26 -13.55
CA TYR A 128 0.29 5.36 -13.46
C TYR A 128 0.05 5.63 -11.97
N GLN A 129 0.95 6.39 -11.35
CA GLN A 129 0.92 6.71 -9.94
C GLN A 129 0.00 7.91 -9.72
N ARG A 130 -1.16 7.70 -9.10
CA ARG A 130 -1.84 8.81 -8.41
C ARG A 130 -1.28 8.88 -6.99
N MET A 131 -0.18 9.61 -6.81
CA MET A 131 0.22 10.09 -5.50
C MET A 131 -0.63 11.30 -5.18
N MET A 132 -1.63 11.15 -4.31
CA MET A 132 -2.20 12.34 -3.69
C MET A 132 -1.16 12.89 -2.72
N PRO A 133 -0.78 14.18 -2.82
CA PRO A 133 0.19 14.75 -1.91
C PRO A 133 -0.24 14.47 -0.47
N PRO A 134 0.71 14.15 0.45
CA PRO A 134 0.40 14.17 1.87
C PRO A 134 -0.19 15.55 2.12
N ALA A 135 -1.42 15.58 2.65
CA ALA A 135 -2.12 16.82 2.95
C ALA A 135 -1.16 17.73 3.71
N LYS A 136 -0.61 18.72 3.00
CA LYS A 136 0.01 19.86 3.65
C LYS A 136 -1.10 20.45 4.50
N VAL A 137 -0.75 20.76 5.74
CA VAL A 137 -1.42 21.77 6.56
C VAL A 137 -1.90 22.92 5.64
N GLY A 138 -3.23 23.13 5.56
CA GLY A 138 -3.91 24.20 4.78
C GLY A 138 -4.01 23.92 3.26
N MET A 139 -5.11 24.13 2.55
CA MET A 139 -6.23 25.06 2.72
C MET A 139 -7.46 24.54 1.96
N LEU A 140 -8.65 24.77 2.53
CA LEU A 140 -9.89 24.96 1.76
C LEU A 140 -9.63 26.10 0.77
N THR A 141 -9.92 25.91 -0.51
CA THR A 141 -10.00 27.05 -1.43
C THR A 141 -11.39 27.66 -1.31
N ASP A 142 -11.44 28.98 -1.14
CA ASP A 142 -12.65 29.79 -0.95
C ASP A 142 -13.72 29.48 -2.00
N ILE A 143 -14.97 29.36 -1.55
CA ILE A 143 -16.11 29.73 -2.37
C ILE A 143 -16.09 31.26 -2.37
N PRO A 144 -15.83 31.94 -3.50
CA PRO A 144 -15.97 33.37 -3.53
C PRO A 144 -17.42 33.71 -3.25
N ASP A 145 -17.62 34.57 -2.26
CA ASP A 145 -18.89 35.24 -2.01
C ASP A 145 -19.38 35.85 -3.34
N ARG A 146 -20.49 35.32 -3.85
CA ARG A 146 -21.19 35.87 -5.01
C ARG A 146 -22.56 36.26 -4.49
N THR A 147 -22.65 37.55 -4.14
CA THR A 147 -23.82 38.46 -4.19
C THR A 147 -25.19 37.83 -4.06
#